data_AF-A0A2N4S8N7-F1
#
_entry.id   AF-A0A2N4S8N7-F1
#
_cell.length_a   1.000
_cell.length_b   1.000
_cell.length_c   1.000
_cell.angle_alpha   90.00
_cell.angle_beta   90.00
_cell.angle_gamma   90.00
#
_symmetry.space_group_name_H-M   'P 1'
#
loop_
_entity.id
_entity.type
_entity.pdbx_description
1 polymer ?
#
loop_
_entity_poly.entity_id
_entity_poly.type
_entity_poly.pdbx_seq_one_letter_code
_entity_poly.pdbx_strand_id
1 'polypeptide(L)'
;MDLSIKQFIFMKKLALILVVLSALSMNIFSQEENNFGIHVEVGYAFSLPKGGNDNFNYHGLNILGMPGFHISDNLFTGVGIGLYDYRYNPTIVGGTMDVDFISAPIFLHGLYSFFVDPKINPFVGFKIGYGIVSDKLNYTIDNPEAEWQMKVSGGFYLSPSIGILYSLNKRHKLSLGLSYDMQQYRLKKTVEAYGTDSDETNSALAVKVGWLF
;
A
#
# COMPACT_ATOMS: atom_id res chain seq x y z
N MET A 1 -14.94 24.14 -13.09
CA MET A 1 -14.94 23.91 -11.64
C MET A 1 -13.58 23.32 -11.27
N ASP A 2 -12.71 24.16 -10.73
CA ASP A 2 -11.25 24.07 -10.85
C ASP A 2 -10.58 22.90 -10.11
N LEU A 3 -9.56 22.35 -10.75
CA LEU A 3 -8.65 21.30 -10.26
C LEU A 3 -8.05 21.65 -8.89
N SER A 4 -7.82 22.95 -8.64
CA SER A 4 -7.32 23.51 -7.37
C SER A 4 -8.26 23.23 -6.18
N ILE A 5 -9.57 23.33 -6.39
CA ILE A 5 -10.56 23.14 -5.32
C ILE A 5 -10.63 21.65 -4.91
N LYS A 6 -10.50 20.72 -5.87
CA LYS A 6 -10.45 19.29 -5.58
C LYS A 6 -9.21 18.89 -4.79
N GLN A 7 -8.04 19.42 -5.15
CA GLN A 7 -6.79 19.17 -4.42
C GLN A 7 -6.83 19.73 -2.99
N PHE A 8 -7.39 20.92 -2.81
CA PHE A 8 -7.57 21.55 -1.50
C PHE A 8 -8.53 20.76 -0.59
N ILE A 9 -9.63 20.24 -1.14
CA ILE A 9 -10.56 19.37 -0.41
C ILE A 9 -9.91 18.03 -0.04
N PHE A 10 -9.09 17.45 -0.93
CA PHE A 10 -8.36 16.21 -0.66
C PHE A 10 -7.32 16.37 0.46
N MET A 11 -6.51 17.44 0.43
CA MET A 11 -5.53 17.74 1.48
C MET A 11 -6.18 17.97 2.84
N LYS A 12 -7.33 18.63 2.91
CA LYS A 12 -8.09 18.81 4.16
C LYS A 12 -8.57 17.49 4.76
N LYS A 13 -9.02 16.55 3.92
CA LYS A 13 -9.44 15.21 4.37
C LYS A 13 -8.25 14.42 4.92
N LEU A 14 -7.10 14.51 4.27
CA LEU A 14 -5.86 13.86 4.71
C LEU A 14 -5.37 14.41 6.05
N ALA A 15 -5.38 15.74 6.23
CA ALA A 15 -5.04 16.39 7.49
C ALA A 15 -6.01 16.02 8.61
N LEU A 16 -7.32 15.95 8.33
CA LEU A 16 -8.33 15.56 9.31
C LEU A 16 -8.16 14.10 9.75
N ILE A 17 -7.85 13.20 8.81
CA ILE A 17 -7.55 11.79 9.11
C ILE A 17 -6.31 11.69 9.99
N LEU A 18 -5.25 12.45 9.68
CA LEU A 18 -4.04 12.49 10.51
C LEU A 18 -4.34 12.97 11.94
N VAL A 19 -5.16 14.01 12.08
CA VAL A 19 -5.56 14.55 13.39
C VAL A 19 -6.41 13.53 14.16
N VAL A 20 -7.37 12.87 13.52
CA VAL A 20 -8.21 11.83 14.15
C VAL A 20 -7.38 10.63 14.58
N LEU A 21 -6.44 10.17 13.74
CA LEU A 21 -5.51 9.09 14.09
C LEU A 21 -4.60 9.48 15.26
N SER A 22 -4.14 10.73 15.32
CA SER A 22 -3.34 11.25 16.43
C SER A 22 -4.14 11.45 17.73
N ALA A 23 -5.44 11.72 17.64
CA ALA A 23 -6.31 11.87 18.82
C ALA A 23 -6.75 10.52 19.39
N LEU A 24 -6.97 9.52 18.53
CA LEU A 24 -7.31 8.16 18.95
C LEU A 24 -6.14 7.46 19.66
N SER A 25 -4.89 7.80 19.33
CA SER A 25 -3.73 7.26 20.04
C SER A 25 -3.62 7.77 21.47
N MET A 26 -4.10 8.98 21.79
CA MET A 26 -3.93 9.58 23.13
C MET A 26 -4.75 8.89 24.24
N ASN A 27 -5.83 8.19 23.92
CA ASN A 27 -6.75 7.61 24.92
C ASN A 27 -6.46 6.15 25.31
N ILE A 28 -5.50 5.48 24.64
CA ILE A 28 -5.20 4.05 24.87
C ILE A 28 -4.06 3.84 25.90
N PHE A 29 -3.44 4.92 26.40
CA PHE A 29 -2.22 4.86 27.22
C PHE A 29 -2.41 4.93 28.73
N SER A 30 -3.62 4.69 29.26
CA SER A 30 -3.83 4.70 30.71
C SER A 30 -3.85 3.28 31.30
N GLN A 31 -2.70 2.88 31.85
CA GLN A 31 -2.52 1.81 32.86
C GLN A 31 -2.47 0.34 32.37
N GLU A 32 -1.33 -0.04 31.80
CA GLU A 32 -0.60 -1.32 32.01
C GLU A 32 0.73 -1.21 31.23
N GLU A 33 1.64 -2.17 31.35
CA GLU A 33 2.79 -2.34 30.45
C GLU A 33 2.24 -2.69 29.05
N ASN A 34 1.69 -1.66 28.39
CA ASN A 34 0.80 -1.84 27.27
C ASN A 34 1.62 -2.27 26.06
N ASN A 35 1.56 -3.57 25.75
CA ASN A 35 2.21 -4.14 24.59
C ASN A 35 1.57 -3.68 23.28
N PHE A 36 0.43 -2.98 23.32
CA PHE A 36 -0.16 -2.40 22.12
C PHE A 36 0.68 -1.25 21.57
N GLY A 37 0.93 -1.29 20.27
CA GLY A 37 1.66 -0.28 19.52
C GLY A 37 1.01 -0.02 18.17
N ILE A 38 1.44 1.05 17.52
CA ILE A 38 1.00 1.39 16.16
C ILE A 38 2.24 1.65 15.33
N HIS A 39 2.29 1.09 14.13
CA HIS A 39 3.30 1.43 13.14
C HIS A 39 2.64 2.11 11.95
N VAL A 40 3.04 3.36 11.69
CA VAL A 40 2.59 4.11 10.52
C VAL A 40 3.74 4.22 9.54
N GLU A 41 3.51 3.89 8.28
CA GLU A 41 4.52 4.03 7.22
C GLU A 41 3.99 4.88 6.08
N VAL A 42 4.88 5.64 5.46
CA VAL A 42 4.69 6.30 4.18
C VAL A 42 5.82 5.86 3.26
N GLY A 43 5.48 5.50 2.03
CA GLY A 43 6.47 5.04 1.07
C GLY A 43 6.22 5.52 -0.33
N TYR A 44 7.25 5.36 -1.15
CA TYR A 44 7.18 5.54 -2.59
C TYR A 44 7.67 4.26 -3.26
N ALA A 45 6.81 3.69 -4.10
CA ALA A 45 7.10 2.50 -4.88
C ALA A 45 7.65 2.87 -6.27
N PHE A 46 8.57 2.05 -6.75
CA PHE A 46 9.19 2.15 -8.06
C PHE A 46 9.10 0.80 -8.77
N SER A 47 8.64 0.84 -10.03
CA SER A 47 8.61 -0.32 -10.90
C SER A 47 10.01 -0.91 -11.09
N LEU A 48 10.11 -2.23 -11.02
CA LEU A 48 11.27 -2.92 -11.56
C LEU A 48 11.11 -3.03 -13.08
N PRO A 49 12.15 -2.74 -13.88
CA PRO A 49 12.10 -2.97 -15.31
C PRO A 49 11.92 -4.48 -15.55
N LYS A 50 10.73 -4.91 -15.96
CA LYS A 50 10.50 -6.25 -16.49
C LYS A 50 10.98 -6.28 -17.94
N GLY A 51 11.85 -7.24 -18.27
CA GLY A 51 12.18 -7.53 -19.67
C GLY A 51 10.98 -8.21 -20.33
N GLY A 52 10.26 -7.50 -21.18
CA GLY A 52 9.05 -7.99 -21.86
C GLY A 52 8.01 -6.90 -22.04
N ASN A 53 7.07 -7.09 -22.96
CA ASN A 53 6.04 -6.12 -23.35
C ASN A 53 4.87 -6.03 -22.34
N ASP A 54 5.09 -6.50 -21.12
CA ASP A 54 4.08 -6.54 -20.06
C ASP A 54 4.18 -5.26 -19.23
N ASN A 55 3.52 -4.25 -19.77
CA ASN A 55 3.35 -2.95 -19.15
C ASN A 55 2.46 -3.15 -17.92
N PHE A 56 3.05 -3.18 -16.74
CA PHE A 56 2.36 -2.86 -15.48
C PHE A 56 3.45 -2.32 -14.55
N ASN A 57 4.01 -1.20 -14.98
CA ASN A 57 5.02 -0.44 -14.26
C ASN A 57 4.29 0.55 -13.36
N TYR A 58 4.41 0.34 -12.05
CA TYR A 58 3.80 1.18 -11.04
C TYR A 58 4.80 2.02 -10.28
N HIS A 59 4.55 3.31 -10.27
CA HIS A 59 5.14 4.24 -9.33
C HIS A 59 4.01 4.85 -8.51
N GLY A 60 4.18 4.91 -7.20
CA GLY A 60 3.04 5.23 -6.35
C GLY A 60 3.40 5.56 -4.92
N LEU A 61 2.70 6.56 -4.39
CA LEU A 61 2.72 6.85 -2.96
C LEU A 61 1.88 5.81 -2.24
N ASN A 62 2.38 5.34 -1.10
CA ASN A 62 1.63 4.48 -0.21
C ASN A 62 1.67 5.00 1.22
N ILE A 63 0.58 4.78 1.94
CA ILE A 63 0.44 5.08 3.37
C ILE A 63 -0.14 3.84 4.03
N LEU A 64 0.47 3.38 5.11
CA LEU A 64 0.06 2.18 5.82
C LEU A 64 -0.11 2.49 7.31
N GLY A 65 -1.22 2.00 7.89
CA GLY A 65 -1.46 2.02 9.32
C GLY A 65 -1.55 0.60 9.85
N MET A 66 -0.73 0.28 10.85
CA MET A 66 -0.50 -1.08 11.32
C MET A 66 -0.57 -1.13 12.85
N PRO A 67 -1.78 -1.17 13.44
CA PRO A 67 -1.93 -1.48 14.86
C PRO A 67 -1.46 -2.90 15.15
N GLY A 68 -0.92 -3.13 16.34
CA GLY A 68 -0.40 -4.44 16.71
C GLY A 68 0.04 -4.52 18.16
N PHE A 69 0.65 -5.64 18.48
CA PHE A 69 1.20 -5.93 19.80
C PHE A 69 2.68 -6.30 19.72
N HIS A 70 3.44 -5.82 20.68
CA HIS A 70 4.77 -6.28 21.02
C HIS A 70 4.65 -7.63 21.73
N ILE A 71 4.90 -8.70 20.98
CA ILE A 71 4.89 -10.08 21.51
C ILE A 71 6.17 -10.35 22.31
N SER A 72 7.26 -9.70 21.92
CA SER A 72 8.53 -9.69 22.63
C SER A 72 9.26 -8.37 22.37
N ASP A 73 10.41 -8.18 23.01
CA ASP A 73 11.29 -7.01 22.78
C ASP A 73 11.69 -6.85 21.31
N ASN A 74 11.66 -7.94 20.53
CA ASN A 74 12.12 -7.99 19.15
C ASN A 74 10.98 -8.16 18.14
N LEU A 75 9.78 -8.58 18.55
CA LEU A 75 8.69 -8.92 17.63
C LEU A 75 7.46 -8.04 17.85
N PHE A 76 7.08 -7.29 16.81
CA PHE A 76 5.83 -6.56 16.72
C PHE A 76 4.95 -7.18 15.62
N THR A 77 3.69 -7.47 15.91
CA THR A 77 2.78 -8.11 14.93
C THR A 77 1.34 -7.64 15.11
N GLY A 78 0.55 -7.70 14.05
CA GLY A 78 -0.86 -7.34 14.11
C GLY A 78 -1.52 -7.31 12.74
N VAL A 79 -2.51 -6.45 12.62
CA VAL A 79 -3.25 -6.21 11.37
C VAL A 79 -2.90 -4.84 10.83
N GLY A 80 -3.13 -4.61 9.55
CA GLY A 80 -2.89 -3.32 8.94
C GLY A 80 -3.76 -3.09 7.73
N ILE A 81 -3.87 -1.81 7.40
CA ILE A 81 -4.51 -1.34 6.18
C ILE A 81 -3.55 -0.38 5.47
N GLY A 82 -3.49 -0.49 4.15
CA GLY A 82 -2.73 0.40 3.29
C GLY A 82 -3.65 1.21 2.39
N LEU A 83 -3.14 2.32 1.87
CA LEU A 83 -3.68 3.03 0.72
C LEU A 83 -2.52 3.22 -0.26
N TYR A 84 -2.70 2.72 -1.47
CA TYR A 84 -1.74 2.81 -2.55
C TYR A 84 -2.37 3.61 -3.68
N ASP A 85 -1.71 4.69 -4.07
CA ASP A 85 -2.03 5.43 -5.30
C ASP A 85 -1.18 4.85 -6.43
N TYR A 86 -1.82 4.10 -7.32
CA TYR A 86 -1.17 3.45 -8.45
C TYR A 86 -1.44 4.22 -9.73
N ARG A 87 -0.36 4.53 -10.44
CA ARG A 87 -0.40 5.07 -11.81
C ARG A 87 0.19 4.07 -12.77
N TYR A 88 -0.50 3.83 -13.88
CA TYR A 88 -0.10 2.89 -14.89
C TYR A 88 -0.37 3.43 -16.30
N ASN A 89 0.59 3.25 -17.20
CA ASN A 89 0.55 3.79 -18.56
C ASN A 89 0.56 2.65 -19.60
N PRO A 90 -0.59 2.02 -19.89
CA PRO A 90 -0.67 1.02 -20.95
C PRO A 90 -0.41 1.63 -22.33
N THR A 91 0.51 1.01 -23.07
CA THR A 91 0.58 1.17 -24.52
C THR A 91 -0.55 0.38 -25.17
N ILE A 92 -1.49 1.06 -25.81
CA ILE A 92 -2.56 0.46 -26.62
C ILE A 92 -2.34 0.77 -28.10
N VAL A 93 -2.98 0.00 -28.98
CA VAL A 93 -2.96 0.30 -30.43
C VAL A 93 -3.66 1.64 -30.65
N GLY A 94 -2.90 2.68 -30.98
CA GLY A 94 -3.40 4.05 -31.18
C GLY A 94 -3.00 5.08 -30.12
N GLY A 95 -2.25 4.71 -29.07
CA GLY A 95 -1.70 5.68 -28.11
C GLY A 95 -1.36 5.09 -26.74
N THR A 96 -0.96 5.94 -25.80
CA THR A 96 -0.82 5.61 -24.37
C THR A 96 -2.01 6.15 -23.61
N MET A 97 -2.66 5.32 -22.79
CA MET A 97 -3.63 5.80 -21.81
C MET A 97 -2.95 5.91 -20.45
N ASP A 98 -3.27 6.95 -19.67
CA ASP A 98 -2.87 7.03 -18.26
C ASP A 98 -4.04 6.56 -17.40
N VAL A 99 -3.80 5.54 -16.57
CA VAL A 99 -4.80 4.94 -15.71
C VAL A 99 -4.35 5.03 -14.26
N ASP A 100 -5.09 5.80 -13.47
CA ASP A 100 -4.87 5.96 -12.04
C ASP A 100 -5.91 5.16 -11.25
N PHE A 101 -5.46 4.38 -10.27
CA PHE A 101 -6.35 3.67 -9.35
C PHE A 101 -5.82 3.60 -7.94
N ILE A 102 -6.77 3.42 -7.01
CA ILE A 102 -6.45 3.25 -5.59
C ILE A 102 -6.61 1.78 -5.23
N SER A 103 -5.61 1.24 -4.53
CA SER A 103 -5.71 -0.05 -3.85
C SER A 103 -5.65 0.14 -2.34
N ALA A 104 -6.46 -0.61 -1.62
CA ALA A 104 -6.52 -0.62 -0.18
C ALA A 104 -6.30 -2.04 0.36
N PRO A 105 -5.03 -2.49 0.52
CA PRO A 105 -4.77 -3.80 1.08
C PRO A 105 -5.07 -3.84 2.57
N ILE A 106 -5.74 -4.91 2.99
CA ILE A 106 -5.90 -5.31 4.39
C ILE A 106 -5.00 -6.52 4.60
N PHE A 107 -4.16 -6.50 5.63
CA PHE A 107 -3.10 -7.48 5.79
C PHE A 107 -2.78 -7.78 7.25
N LEU A 108 -2.16 -8.94 7.47
CA LEU A 108 -1.40 -9.25 8.67
C LEU A 108 0.03 -8.75 8.49
N HIS A 109 0.66 -8.29 9.56
CA HIS A 109 2.06 -7.86 9.54
C HIS A 109 2.85 -8.46 10.71
N GLY A 110 4.14 -8.65 10.47
CA GLY A 110 5.13 -8.97 11.49
C GLY A 110 6.42 -8.20 11.20
N LEU A 111 7.02 -7.66 12.25
CA LEU A 111 8.28 -6.94 12.23
C LEU A 111 9.18 -7.51 13.32
N TYR A 112 10.30 -8.09 12.91
CA TYR A 112 11.31 -8.62 13.80
C TYR A 112 12.56 -7.72 13.76
N SER A 113 12.93 -7.14 14.89
CA SER A 113 14.11 -6.29 15.04
C SER A 113 15.26 -7.05 15.69
N PHE A 114 16.46 -6.94 15.12
CA PHE A 114 17.69 -7.49 15.68
C PHE A 114 18.36 -6.45 16.56
N PHE A 115 18.72 -6.86 17.78
CA PHE A 115 19.51 -6.00 18.67
C PHE A 115 20.96 -5.99 18.20
N VAL A 116 21.39 -4.86 17.64
CA VAL A 116 22.78 -4.63 17.22
C VAL A 116 23.37 -3.46 17.99
N ASP A 117 22.63 -2.34 18.04
CA ASP A 117 22.98 -1.15 18.78
C ASP A 117 21.75 -0.58 19.52
N PRO A 118 21.90 0.04 20.71
CA PRO A 118 20.77 0.60 21.45
C PRO A 118 19.94 1.63 20.66
N LYS A 119 20.57 2.37 19.74
CA LYS A 119 19.91 3.37 18.88
C LYS A 119 19.54 2.81 17.52
N ILE A 120 20.30 1.86 16.95
CA ILE A 120 20.07 1.35 15.60
C ILE A 120 19.83 -0.16 15.64
N ASN A 121 18.60 -0.56 15.31
CA ASN A 121 18.20 -1.96 15.27
C ASN A 121 17.79 -2.33 13.85
N PRO A 122 18.58 -3.13 13.12
CA PRO A 122 18.14 -3.71 11.85
C PRO A 122 16.82 -4.48 12.03
N PHE A 123 15.97 -4.51 11.01
CA PHE A 123 14.73 -5.28 11.06
C PHE A 123 14.47 -6.02 9.76
N VAL A 124 13.70 -7.10 9.89
CA VAL A 124 13.01 -7.77 8.80
C VAL A 124 11.51 -7.64 9.05
N GLY A 125 10.77 -7.28 8.02
CA GLY A 125 9.33 -7.11 8.06
C GLY A 125 8.66 -8.00 7.02
N PHE A 126 7.42 -8.37 7.30
CA PHE A 126 6.60 -9.16 6.41
C PHE A 126 5.15 -8.76 6.52
N LYS A 127 4.48 -8.61 5.38
CA LYS A 127 3.05 -8.30 5.31
C LYS A 127 2.40 -9.22 4.30
N ILE A 128 1.25 -9.78 4.64
CA ILE A 128 0.49 -10.70 3.78
C ILE A 128 -1.00 -10.46 3.96
N GLY A 129 -1.74 -10.43 2.85
CA GLY A 129 -3.16 -10.14 2.93
C GLY A 129 -3.86 -10.10 1.58
N TYR A 130 -4.86 -9.23 1.50
CA TYR A 130 -5.71 -9.07 0.33
C TYR A 130 -5.88 -7.59 -0.02
N GLY A 131 -5.54 -7.23 -1.26
CA GLY A 131 -5.71 -5.91 -1.86
C GLY A 131 -7.12 -5.72 -2.37
N ILE A 132 -7.79 -4.64 -1.98
CA ILE A 132 -9.08 -4.22 -2.55
C ILE A 132 -8.81 -3.09 -3.53
N VAL A 133 -9.31 -3.18 -4.76
CA VAL A 133 -9.10 -2.16 -5.79
C VAL A 133 -10.36 -1.33 -6.01
N SER A 134 -10.19 -0.03 -6.24
CA SER A 134 -11.28 0.88 -6.55
C SER A 134 -11.93 0.59 -7.91
N ASP A 135 -13.25 0.72 -7.98
CA ASP A 135 -14.07 0.58 -9.20
C ASP A 135 -13.77 1.61 -10.30
N LYS A 136 -12.89 2.60 -10.06
CA LYS A 136 -12.49 3.60 -11.07
C LYS A 136 -11.80 3.00 -12.30
N LEU A 137 -11.39 1.74 -12.23
CA LEU A 137 -10.86 0.98 -13.36
C LEU A 137 -11.93 0.35 -14.26
N ASN A 138 -13.22 0.50 -13.90
CA ASN A 138 -14.31 -0.02 -14.70
C ASN A 138 -14.58 0.95 -15.86
N TYR A 139 -13.95 0.71 -17.01
CA TYR A 139 -14.25 1.42 -18.25
C TYR A 139 -15.24 0.60 -19.07
N THR A 140 -16.29 1.27 -19.52
CA THR A 140 -17.16 0.80 -20.61
C THR A 140 -16.86 1.68 -21.81
N ILE A 141 -16.35 1.08 -22.89
CA ILE A 141 -16.23 1.78 -24.17
C ILE A 141 -17.42 1.34 -25.00
N ASP A 142 -18.38 2.25 -25.19
CA ASP A 142 -19.48 2.07 -26.13
C ASP A 142 -18.92 2.22 -27.54
N ASN A 143 -18.48 1.10 -28.13
CA ASN A 143 -18.12 1.03 -29.53
C ASN A 143 -19.33 0.45 -30.30
N PRO A 144 -19.79 1.07 -31.40
CA PRO A 144 -20.92 0.57 -32.20
C PRO A 144 -20.77 -0.87 -32.76
N GLU A 145 -19.60 -1.50 -32.64
CA GLU A 145 -19.32 -2.87 -33.09
C GLU A 145 -19.18 -3.91 -31.96
N ALA A 146 -18.93 -3.48 -30.71
CA ALA A 146 -18.85 -4.38 -29.54
C ALA A 146 -18.80 -3.58 -28.23
N GLU A 147 -19.58 -3.98 -27.22
CA GLU A 147 -19.40 -3.49 -25.85
C GLU A 147 -18.14 -4.08 -25.21
N TRP A 148 -17.24 -3.21 -24.71
CA TRP A 148 -16.05 -3.62 -23.97
C TRP A 148 -16.21 -3.26 -22.49
N GLN A 149 -16.23 -4.29 -21.63
CA GLN A 149 -16.24 -4.11 -20.18
C GLN A 149 -14.94 -4.66 -19.56
N MET A 150 -14.20 -3.78 -18.89
CA MET A 150 -13.04 -4.17 -18.08
C MET A 150 -13.42 -4.07 -16.60
N LYS A 151 -13.42 -5.20 -15.88
CA LYS A 151 -13.64 -5.22 -14.43
C LYS A 151 -12.37 -5.64 -13.73
N VAL A 152 -11.93 -4.81 -12.78
CA VAL A 152 -10.76 -5.11 -11.95
C VAL A 152 -11.21 -5.49 -10.56
N SER A 153 -10.73 -6.63 -10.09
CA SER A 153 -10.96 -7.08 -8.71
C SER A 153 -9.66 -7.23 -7.96
N GLY A 154 -9.77 -7.04 -6.65
CA GLY A 154 -8.70 -7.24 -5.70
C GLY A 154 -8.10 -8.65 -5.74
N GLY A 155 -6.97 -8.84 -5.03
CA GLY A 155 -6.27 -10.11 -5.01
C GLY A 155 -5.22 -10.19 -3.92
N PHE A 156 -4.38 -11.22 -3.97
CA PHE A 156 -3.34 -11.46 -2.97
C PHE A 156 -2.34 -10.30 -2.84
N TYR A 157 -1.97 -9.97 -1.60
CA TYR A 157 -1.01 -8.93 -1.25
C TYR A 157 0.16 -9.53 -0.45
N LEU A 158 1.39 -9.13 -0.78
CA LEU A 158 2.63 -9.56 -0.13
C LEU A 158 3.64 -8.41 -0.10
N SER A 159 4.25 -8.14 1.04
CA SER A 159 5.30 -7.12 1.17
C SER A 159 6.35 -7.51 2.21
N PRO A 160 7.35 -8.33 1.84
CA PRO A 160 8.58 -8.48 2.62
C PRO A 160 9.39 -7.18 2.60
N SER A 161 10.05 -6.88 3.72
CA SER A 161 10.89 -5.71 3.87
C SER A 161 12.12 -5.97 4.75
N ILE A 162 13.14 -5.16 4.52
CA ILE A 162 14.35 -5.08 5.36
C ILE A 162 14.65 -3.62 5.64
N GLY A 163 15.25 -3.32 6.78
CA GLY A 163 15.57 -1.94 7.10
C GLY A 163 16.23 -1.74 8.45
N ILE A 164 16.17 -0.50 8.94
CA ILE A 164 16.67 -0.09 10.24
C ILE A 164 15.59 0.64 11.03
N LEU A 165 15.56 0.38 12.34
CA LEU A 165 14.81 1.13 13.32
C LEU A 165 15.78 2.02 14.10
N TYR A 166 15.51 3.32 14.12
CA TYR A 166 16.22 4.29 14.92
C TYR A 166 15.41 4.62 16.19
N SER A 167 15.93 4.25 17.36
CA SER A 167 15.30 4.52 18.65
C SER A 167 15.43 6.01 19.00
N LEU A 168 14.31 6.73 19.02
CA LEU A 168 14.25 8.11 19.51
C LEU A 168 14.20 8.13 21.05
N ASN A 169 13.42 7.20 21.63
CA ASN A 169 13.33 6.96 23.06
C ASN A 169 12.82 5.52 23.30
N LYS A 170 12.44 5.20 24.54
CA LYS A 170 11.96 3.86 24.90
C LYS A 170 10.63 3.45 24.24
N ARG A 171 9.84 4.41 23.74
CA ARG A 171 8.50 4.20 23.16
C ARG A 171 8.44 4.50 21.67
N HIS A 172 9.34 5.32 21.14
CA HIS A 172 9.26 5.77 19.75
C HIS A 172 10.48 5.34 18.95
N LYS A 173 10.23 4.69 17.82
CA LYS A 173 11.25 4.29 16.85
C LYS A 173 10.88 4.80 15.46
N LEU A 174 11.84 5.34 14.74
CA LEU A 174 11.71 5.65 13.31
C LEU A 174 12.13 4.44 12.49
N SER A 175 11.34 4.02 11.51
CA SER A 175 11.71 2.96 10.58
C SER A 175 12.13 3.55 9.24
N LEU A 176 13.24 3.06 8.69
CA LEU A 176 13.61 3.25 7.28
C LEU A 176 13.83 1.88 6.67
N GLY A 177 13.08 1.55 5.62
CA GLY A 177 13.13 0.23 5.01
C GLY A 177 12.98 0.24 3.50
N LEU A 178 13.45 -0.85 2.90
CA LEU A 178 13.23 -1.22 1.51
C LEU A 178 12.30 -2.43 1.51
N SER A 179 11.22 -2.37 0.73
CA SER A 179 10.28 -3.48 0.59
C SER A 179 10.12 -3.90 -0.87
N TYR A 180 9.73 -5.15 -1.07
CA TYR A 180 9.24 -5.65 -2.34
C TYR A 180 7.74 -5.85 -2.21
N ASP A 181 6.96 -4.98 -2.83
CA ASP A 181 5.50 -4.98 -2.76
C ASP A 181 4.95 -5.74 -3.96
N MET A 182 4.24 -6.83 -3.72
CA MET A 182 3.56 -7.62 -4.73
C MET A 182 2.06 -7.61 -4.47
N GLN A 183 1.29 -7.32 -5.50
CA GLN A 183 -0.17 -7.28 -5.45
C GLN A 183 -0.74 -7.92 -6.71
N GLN A 184 -1.56 -8.96 -6.51
CA GLN A 184 -2.31 -9.60 -7.57
C GLN A 184 -3.64 -8.88 -7.79
N TYR A 185 -4.07 -8.85 -9.04
CA TYR A 185 -5.34 -8.32 -9.47
C TYR A 185 -5.95 -9.26 -10.49
N ARG A 186 -7.27 -9.44 -10.43
CA ARG A 186 -7.97 -10.20 -11.44
C ARG A 186 -8.68 -9.25 -12.40
N LEU A 187 -8.30 -9.32 -13.67
CA LEU A 187 -8.88 -8.60 -14.77
C LEU A 187 -9.92 -9.50 -15.45
N LYS A 188 -11.17 -9.04 -15.50
CA LYS A 188 -12.20 -9.65 -16.32
C LYS A 188 -12.45 -8.76 -17.52
N LYS A 189 -12.21 -9.30 -18.72
CA LYS A 189 -12.51 -8.62 -19.98
C LYS A 189 -13.71 -9.33 -20.62
N THR A 190 -14.82 -8.63 -20.71
CA THR A 190 -16.01 -9.13 -21.41
C THR A 190 -16.12 -8.40 -22.74
N VAL A 191 -16.07 -9.16 -23.84
CA VAL A 191 -16.51 -8.76 -25.18
C VAL A 191 -17.69 -9.67 -25.52
N GLU A 192 -18.76 -9.15 -26.13
CA GLU A 192 -20.04 -9.85 -26.37
C GLU A 192 -19.95 -11.25 -27.02
N ALA A 193 -18.80 -11.65 -27.59
CA ALA A 193 -18.57 -13.00 -28.13
C ALA A 193 -17.42 -13.80 -27.47
N TYR A 194 -16.54 -13.18 -26.66
CA TYR A 194 -15.41 -13.84 -26.02
C TYR A 194 -15.08 -13.15 -24.68
N GLY A 195 -15.29 -13.87 -23.58
CA GLY A 195 -14.83 -13.46 -22.26
C GLY A 195 -13.47 -14.07 -21.95
N THR A 196 -12.51 -13.25 -21.55
CA THR A 196 -11.19 -13.72 -21.08
C THR A 196 -10.94 -13.16 -19.69
N ASP A 197 -10.73 -14.07 -18.74
CA ASP A 197 -10.25 -13.74 -17.40
C ASP A 197 -8.71 -13.87 -17.41
N SER A 198 -8.00 -12.84 -16.94
CA SER A 198 -6.57 -12.90 -16.69
C SER A 198 -6.22 -12.46 -15.27
N ASP A 199 -5.30 -13.19 -14.64
CA ASP A 199 -4.72 -12.80 -13.37
C ASP A 199 -3.42 -12.05 -13.64
N GLU A 200 -3.36 -10.81 -13.20
CA GLU A 200 -2.18 -9.96 -13.33
C GLU A 200 -1.49 -9.81 -11.98
N THR A 201 -0.16 -9.82 -11.99
CA THR A 201 0.65 -9.59 -10.79
C THR A 201 1.50 -8.35 -10.96
N ASN A 202 1.23 -7.36 -10.11
CA ASN A 202 2.06 -6.19 -9.94
C ASN A 202 3.15 -6.48 -8.91
N SER A 203 4.37 -6.03 -9.20
CA SER A 203 5.48 -6.04 -8.24
C SER A 203 6.32 -4.77 -8.35
N ALA A 204 6.64 -4.15 -7.23
CA ALA A 204 7.47 -2.94 -7.16
C ALA A 204 8.44 -2.99 -5.97
N LEU A 205 9.57 -2.29 -6.08
CA LEU A 205 10.40 -1.97 -4.92
C LEU A 205 9.92 -0.67 -4.30
N ALA A 206 9.82 -0.59 -2.98
CA ALA A 206 9.40 0.63 -2.30
C ALA A 206 10.36 1.02 -1.18
N VAL A 207 10.66 2.31 -1.11
CA VAL A 207 11.34 2.90 0.04
C VAL A 207 10.27 3.41 0.99
N LYS A 208 10.35 3.02 2.26
CA LYS A 208 9.35 3.32 3.30
C LYS A 208 10.01 3.97 4.50
N VAL A 209 9.40 5.07 4.96
CA VAL A 209 9.72 5.74 6.21
C VAL A 209 8.53 5.59 7.14
N GLY A 210 8.76 5.27 8.40
CA GLY A 210 7.67 5.07 9.34
C GLY A 210 8.01 5.44 10.77
N TRP A 211 6.96 5.39 11.59
CA TRP A 211 6.99 5.70 13.00
C TRP A 211 6.29 4.58 13.77
N LEU A 212 7.01 3.95 14.68
CA LEU A 212 6.52 2.91 15.58
C LEU A 212 6.35 3.52 16.98
N PHE A 213 5.13 3.40 17.52
CA PHE A 213 4.69 3.84 18.84
C PHE A 213 4.61 2.69 19.82
#